data_AF-A0A353B2I1-F1
#
_entry.id   AF-A0A353B2I1-F1
#
_cell.length_a   1.000
_cell.length_b   1.000
_cell.length_c   1.000
_cell.angle_alpha   90.00
_cell.angle_beta   90.00
_cell.angle_gamma   90.00
#
_symmetry.space_group_name_H-M   'P 1'
#
loop_
_entity.id
_entity.type
_entity.pdbx_description
1 polymer ?
#
loop_
_entity_poly.entity_id
_entity_poly.type
_entity_poly.pdbx_seq_one_letter_code
_entity_poly.pdbx_strand_id
1 'polypeptide(L)'
;MITDGLQEEFHVVTLDTKHRMIGSHQITVGTLDASLVHPREVFRRAIRDASSCILLAHNHPSGDHAPSREDIEVTDRLTKAGQVVGINVLDHIVVAREGCVSIREYV
;
A
#
# COMPACT_ATOMS: atom_id res chain seq x y z
N MET A 1 11.59 -4.47 -1.58
CA MET A 1 11.16 -3.41 -2.52
C MET A 1 10.39 -4.11 -3.62
N ILE A 2 9.17 -3.67 -3.92
CA ILE A 2 8.31 -4.28 -4.94
C ILE A 2 9.06 -4.28 -6.27
N THR A 3 8.97 -5.40 -7.00
CA THR A 3 9.58 -5.60 -8.33
C THR A 3 8.48 -5.91 -9.36
N ASP A 4 8.78 -5.95 -10.65
CA ASP A 4 7.84 -6.45 -11.69
C ASP A 4 7.66 -7.98 -11.62
N GLY A 5 7.31 -8.47 -10.44
CA GLY A 5 7.16 -9.88 -10.15
C GLY A 5 6.02 -10.53 -10.92
N LEU A 6 6.10 -11.87 -11.06
CA LEU A 6 5.05 -12.69 -11.69
C LEU A 6 3.75 -12.75 -10.87
N GLN A 7 3.80 -12.34 -9.61
CA GLN A 7 2.67 -12.32 -8.69
C GLN A 7 2.44 -10.89 -8.20
N GLU A 8 1.18 -10.56 -7.96
CA GLU A 8 0.80 -9.35 -7.23
C GLU A 8 1.32 -9.43 -5.79
N GLU A 9 1.92 -8.35 -5.32
CA GLU A 9 2.37 -8.21 -3.95
C GLU A 9 1.90 -6.88 -3.40
N PHE A 10 1.28 -6.90 -2.21
CA PHE A 10 0.94 -5.67 -1.50
C PHE A 10 1.95 -5.41 -0.40
N HIS A 11 2.53 -4.20 -0.37
CA HIS A 11 3.50 -3.80 0.63
C HIS A 11 3.06 -2.52 1.35
N VAL A 12 3.54 -2.39 2.58
CA VAL A 12 3.49 -1.15 3.35
C VAL A 12 4.90 -0.67 3.66
N VAL A 13 5.16 0.60 3.35
CA VAL A 13 6.37 1.30 3.74
C VAL A 13 6.05 2.13 4.98
N THR A 14 6.78 1.89 6.06
CA THR A 14 6.63 2.60 7.32
C THR A 14 7.58 3.79 7.37
N LEU A 15 7.08 4.95 7.79
CA LEU A 15 7.80 6.22 7.73
C LEU A 15 7.85 6.91 9.10
N ASP A 16 8.95 7.60 9.38
CA ASP A 16 9.09 8.48 10.54
C ASP A 16 8.46 9.86 10.30
N THR A 17 8.49 10.72 11.32
CA THR A 17 7.87 12.07 11.28
C THR A 17 8.54 13.02 10.28
N LYS A 18 9.69 12.65 9.72
CA LYS A 18 10.38 13.37 8.64
C LYS A 18 10.24 12.65 7.29
N HIS A 19 9.30 11.71 7.18
CA HIS A 19 9.05 10.87 6.01
C HIS A 19 10.25 10.03 5.57
N ARG A 20 11.13 9.66 6.52
CA ARG A 20 12.23 8.73 6.24
C ARG A 20 11.76 7.30 6.45
N MET A 21 12.17 6.40 5.56
CA MET A 21 11.83 4.98 5.64
C MET A 21 12.38 4.36 6.92
N ILE A 22 11.47 3.76 7.71
CA ILE A 22 11.79 2.90 8.84
C ILE A 22 11.92 1.46 8.33
N GLY A 23 10.95 1.01 7.52
CA GLY A 23 10.92 -0.34 6.98
C GLY A 23 9.96 -0.52 5.81
N SER A 24 10.03 -1.69 5.18
CA SER A 24 9.15 -2.13 4.11
C SER A 24 8.67 -3.54 4.44
N HIS A 25 7.35 -3.76 4.44
CA HIS A 25 6.73 -5.01 4.83
C HIS A 25 5.78 -5.49 3.75
N GLN A 26 6.02 -6.70 3.27
CA GLN A 26 5.08 -7.43 2.44
C GLN A 26 3.89 -7.88 3.29
N ILE A 27 2.68 -7.57 2.85
CA ILE A 27 1.42 -7.90 3.52
C ILE A 27 0.76 -9.09 2.83
N THR A 28 0.75 -9.12 1.50
CA THR A 28 0.18 -10.23 0.71
C THR A 28 1.10 -10.59 -0.47
N VAL A 29 0.90 -11.80 -0.98
CA VAL A 29 1.45 -12.30 -2.26
C VAL A 29 0.34 -13.08 -2.97
N GLY A 30 0.21 -12.90 -4.27
CA GLY A 30 -0.90 -13.42 -5.07
C GLY A 30 -1.95 -12.34 -5.34
N THR A 31 -3.06 -12.72 -5.96
CA THR A 31 -4.10 -11.78 -6.41
C THR A 31 -4.56 -10.86 -5.28
N LEU A 32 -4.66 -9.56 -5.57
CA LEU A 32 -5.16 -8.54 -4.65
C LEU A 32 -6.69 -8.70 -4.47
N ASP A 33 -7.09 -9.73 -3.76
CA ASP A 33 -8.45 -9.82 -3.25
C ASP A 33 -8.57 -8.87 -2.06
N ALA A 34 -9.55 -7.95 -2.09
CA ALA A 34 -9.79 -6.98 -1.02
C ALA A 34 -10.00 -7.63 0.37
N SER A 35 -10.28 -8.93 0.42
CA SER A 35 -10.32 -9.73 1.64
C SER A 35 -8.93 -10.00 2.26
N LEU A 36 -7.85 -9.97 1.47
CA LEU A 36 -6.48 -10.30 1.89
C LEU A 36 -5.74 -9.10 2.48
N VAL A 37 -6.03 -7.86 2.03
CA VAL A 37 -5.42 -6.64 2.57
C VAL A 37 -6.24 -6.09 3.73
N HIS A 38 -6.17 -6.78 4.87
CA HIS A 38 -6.91 -6.39 6.06
C HIS A 38 -6.20 -5.25 6.83
N PRO A 39 -6.90 -4.17 7.26
CA PRO A 39 -6.29 -3.06 8.00
C PRO A 39 -5.47 -3.51 9.22
N ARG A 40 -5.93 -4.53 9.95
CA ARG A 40 -5.18 -5.08 11.10
C ARG A 40 -3.75 -5.50 10.73
N GLU A 41 -3.54 -6.11 9.56
CA GLU A 41 -2.22 -6.63 9.17
C GLU A 41 -1.30 -5.48 8.76
N VAL A 42 -1.83 -4.50 8.02
CA VAL A 42 -1.13 -3.27 7.62
C VAL A 42 -0.70 -2.47 8.86
N PHE A 43 -1.67 -2.13 9.72
CA PHE A 43 -1.39 -1.27 10.88
C PHE A 43 -0.64 -2.00 11.99
N ARG A 44 -0.70 -3.34 12.10
CA ARG A 44 0.19 -4.11 13.00
C ARG A 44 1.66 -3.84 12.70
N ARG A 45 2.05 -3.75 11.42
CA ARG A 45 3.43 -3.43 11.02
C ARG A 45 3.78 -1.98 11.35
N ALA A 46 2.90 -1.05 10.98
CA ALA A 46 3.06 0.38 11.25
C ALA A 46 3.24 0.68 12.75
N ILE A 47 2.39 0.12 13.59
CA ILE A 47 2.44 0.27 15.06
C ILE A 47 3.73 -0.32 15.62
N ARG A 48 4.11 -1.53 15.20
CA ARG A 48 5.34 -2.18 15.69
C ARG A 48 6.59 -1.36 15.36
N ASP A 49 6.60 -0.73 14.19
CA ASP A 49 7.70 0.11 13.73
C ASP A 49 7.67 1.53 14.32
N ALA A 50 6.67 1.86 15.15
CA ALA A 50 6.42 3.21 15.68
C ALA A 50 6.36 4.29 14.57
N SER A 51 5.76 3.95 13.43
CA SER A 51 5.66 4.85 12.28
C SER A 51 4.67 5.98 12.54
N SER A 52 4.96 7.19 12.06
CA SER A 52 3.98 8.29 12.08
C SER A 52 3.01 8.23 10.89
N CYS A 53 3.45 7.62 9.79
CA CYS A 53 2.66 7.48 8.58
C CYS A 53 3.15 6.30 7.74
N ILE A 54 2.35 5.91 6.76
CA ILE A 54 2.65 4.80 5.85
C ILE A 54 2.41 5.18 4.40
N LEU A 55 3.13 4.50 3.50
CA LEU A 55 2.86 4.50 2.07
C LEU A 55 2.54 3.08 1.64
N LEU A 56 1.46 2.92 0.88
CA LEU A 56 1.02 1.64 0.34
C LEU A 56 1.60 1.47 -1.06
N ALA A 57 1.89 0.25 -1.45
CA ALA A 57 2.25 -0.03 -2.82
C ALA A 57 1.86 -1.45 -3.21
N HIS A 58 1.50 -1.64 -4.47
CA HIS A 58 1.39 -2.97 -5.07
C HIS A 58 1.89 -2.95 -6.51
N ASN A 59 2.25 -4.12 -7.04
CA ASN A 59 2.56 -4.27 -8.46
C ASN A 59 1.41 -4.88 -9.25
N HIS A 60 1.27 -4.49 -10.51
CA HIS A 60 0.45 -5.17 -11.51
C HIS A 60 1.33 -6.00 -12.46
N PRO A 61 1.34 -7.34 -12.34
CA PRO A 61 2.07 -8.22 -13.25
C PRO A 61 1.60 -8.12 -14.72
N SER A 62 0.38 -7.62 -14.95
CA SER A 62 -0.17 -7.36 -16.29
C SER A 62 0.62 -6.32 -17.07
N GLY A 63 1.34 -5.43 -16.39
CA GLY A 63 2.07 -4.31 -16.98
C GLY A 63 1.28 -2.99 -17.06
N ASP A 64 -0.05 -3.03 -16.88
CA ASP A 64 -0.90 -1.84 -16.80
C ASP A 64 -0.84 -1.23 -15.39
N HIS A 65 -0.57 0.06 -15.30
CA HIS A 65 -0.46 0.78 -14.03
C HIS A 65 -1.78 1.45 -13.60
N ALA A 66 -2.83 1.44 -14.43
CA ALA A 66 -4.12 1.99 -14.05
C ALA A 66 -4.71 1.22 -12.85
N PRO A 67 -5.12 1.91 -11.76
CA PRO A 67 -5.70 1.24 -10.61
C PRO A 67 -7.06 0.64 -10.94
N SER A 68 -7.32 -0.56 -10.42
CA SER A 68 -8.65 -1.18 -10.44
C SER A 68 -9.59 -0.49 -9.43
N ARG A 69 -10.89 -0.82 -9.50
CA ARG A 69 -11.86 -0.33 -8.51
C ARG A 69 -11.52 -0.89 -7.12
N GLU A 70 -11.10 -2.14 -7.07
CA GLU A 70 -10.71 -2.85 -5.87
C GLU A 70 -9.51 -2.17 -5.19
N ASP A 71 -8.54 -1.66 -5.95
CA ASP A 71 -7.40 -0.91 -5.40
C ASP A 71 -7.86 0.38 -4.72
N ILE A 72 -8.80 1.11 -5.35
CA ILE A 72 -9.37 2.33 -4.80
C ILE A 72 -10.14 2.02 -3.50
N GLU A 73 -10.95 0.96 -3.49
CA GLU A 73 -11.71 0.53 -2.31
C GLU A 73 -10.79 0.14 -1.14
N VAL A 74 -9.71 -0.60 -1.42
CA VAL A 74 -8.68 -0.94 -0.42
C VAL A 74 -8.02 0.33 0.12
N THR A 75 -7.66 1.27 -0.76
CA THR A 75 -7.03 2.55 -0.40
C THR A 75 -7.92 3.36 0.53
N ASP A 76 -9.20 3.53 0.18
CA ASP A 76 -10.16 4.27 0.98
C ASP A 76 -10.37 3.62 2.36
N ARG A 77 -10.54 2.28 2.39
CA ARG A 77 -10.68 1.53 3.64
C ARG A 77 -9.47 1.70 4.56
N LEU A 78 -8.26 1.61 4.02
CA LEU A 78 -7.02 1.78 4.79
C LEU A 78 -6.84 3.23 5.24
N THR A 79 -7.21 4.21 4.41
CA THR A 79 -7.15 5.63 4.77
C THR A 79 -8.08 5.94 5.95
N LYS A 80 -9.33 5.46 5.89
CA LYS A 80 -10.29 5.59 7.00
C LYS A 80 -9.81 4.91 8.28
N ALA A 81 -9.24 3.70 8.17
CA ALA A 81 -8.66 3.01 9.32
C ALA A 81 -7.46 3.77 9.90
N GLY A 82 -6.59 4.34 9.04
CA GLY A 82 -5.45 5.15 9.46
C GLY A 82 -5.84 6.40 10.23
N GLN A 83 -6.94 7.04 9.86
CA GLN A 83 -7.51 8.17 10.61
C GLN A 83 -7.92 7.77 12.03
N VAL A 84 -8.54 6.59 12.20
CA VAL A 84 -8.95 6.08 13.52
C VAL A 84 -7.73 5.68 14.37
N VAL A 85 -6.73 5.04 13.76
CA VAL A 85 -5.52 4.59 14.46
C VAL A 85 -4.57 5.75 14.78
N GLY A 86 -4.66 6.86 14.04
CA GLY A 86 -3.72 7.98 14.15
C GLY A 86 -2.42 7.78 13.35
N ILE A 87 -2.44 6.93 12.32
CA ILE A 87 -1.31 6.70 11.41
C ILE A 87 -1.78 7.00 9.99
N ASN A 88 -1.27 8.08 9.40
CA ASN A 88 -1.78 8.56 8.12
C ASN A 88 -1.31 7.71 6.94
N VAL A 89 -2.20 7.48 5.97
CA VAL A 89 -1.86 6.87 4.67
C VAL A 89 -1.47 7.99 3.71
N LEU A 90 -0.18 8.11 3.41
CA LEU A 90 0.37 9.17 2.57
C LEU A 90 0.13 8.96 1.09
N ASP A 91 0.09 7.73 0.62
CA ASP A 91 -0.22 7.44 -0.77
C ASP A 91 -0.45 5.93 -0.95
N HIS A 92 -0.96 5.57 -2.11
CA HIS A 92 -0.94 4.22 -2.63
C HIS A 92 -0.38 4.22 -4.06
N ILE A 93 0.79 3.62 -4.23
CA ILE A 93 1.51 3.58 -5.50
C ILE A 93 1.26 2.24 -6.21
N VAL A 94 0.72 2.30 -7.42
CA VAL A 94 0.66 1.16 -8.35
C VAL A 94 1.96 1.11 -9.13
N VAL A 95 2.65 -0.02 -9.10
CA VAL A 95 3.90 -0.25 -9.82
C VAL A 95 3.66 -1.24 -10.96
N ALA A 96 4.00 -0.86 -12.19
CA ALA A 96 3.92 -1.77 -13.32
C ALA A 96 5.18 -1.63 -14.18
N ARG A 97 5.28 -2.45 -15.24
CA ARG A 97 6.43 -2.39 -16.15
C ARG A 97 6.55 -1.05 -16.85
N GLU A 98 5.42 -0.42 -17.18
CA GLU A 98 5.37 0.84 -17.92
C GLU A 98 5.61 2.08 -17.03
N GLY A 99 5.69 1.91 -15.71
CA GLY A 99 5.93 3.00 -14.76
C GLY A 99 5.21 2.79 -13.44
N CYS A 100 5.00 3.88 -12.72
CA CYS A 100 4.18 3.88 -11.52
C CYS A 100 3.21 5.06 -11.52
N VAL A 101 2.07 4.89 -10.86
CA VAL A 101 1.10 5.97 -10.64
C VAL A 101 0.66 6.01 -9.18
N SER A 102 0.29 7.21 -8.76
CA SER A 102 -0.35 7.45 -7.47
C SER A 102 -1.85 7.29 -7.63
N ILE A 103 -2.48 6.47 -6.78
CA ILE A 103 -3.95 6.35 -6.77
C ILE A 103 -4.61 7.69 -6.43
N ARG A 104 -3.91 8.62 -5.76
CA ARG A 104 -4.42 9.97 -5.49
C ARG A 104 -4.73 10.78 -6.75
N GLU A 105 -4.19 10.40 -7.91
CA GLU A 105 -4.51 11.05 -9.18
C GLU A 105 -5.88 10.62 -9.74
N TYR A 106 -6.51 9.61 -9.11
CA TYR A 106 -7.77 9.00 -9.54
C TYR A 106 -8.93 9.21 -8.55
N VAL A 107 -8.70 9.90 -7.42
CA VAL A 107 -9.68 10.14 -6.35
C VAL A 107 -9.77 11.61 -5.92
#